data_AF-A0A6A4BVJ8-F1
#
_entry.id   AF-A0A6A4BVJ8-F1
#
_cell.length_a   1.000
_cell.length_b   1.000
_cell.length_c   1.000
_cell.angle_alpha   90.00
_cell.angle_beta   90.00
_cell.angle_gamma   90.00
#
_symmetry.space_group_name_H-M   'P 1'
#
loop_
_entity.id
_entity.type
_entity.pdbx_description
1 polymer ?
#
loop_
_entity_poly.entity_id
_entity_poly.type
_entity_poly.pdbx_seq_one_letter_code
_entity_poly.pdbx_strand_id
1 'polypeptide(L)'
;MDDRDDDFIEYSQLTSVPSALTRLDPYYLALTGNPITELPSEIFEVTDMLYLGIGSTLISELPQNVTNLSPLLSYIYITNTNISFFWPWIDLLVERKLDSSYSLLLGGSSYCADLEKVTGGKANSFSVLPSPNYSATLMDPSEANRGVILHTVNCELQYGAPFYPIEFEDSNSALK
;
A
#
# COMPACT_ATOMS: atom_id res chain seq x y z
N MET A 1 27.03 -2.84 2.04
CA MET A 1 27.00 -1.37 1.99
C MET A 1 26.14 -1.03 0.80
N ASP A 2 24.84 -1.05 1.05
CA ASP A 2 23.84 -0.55 0.12
C ASP A 2 23.34 0.72 0.80
N ASP A 3 23.98 1.85 0.49
CA ASP A 3 23.65 3.19 1.02
C ASP A 3 22.35 3.68 0.36
N ARG A 4 21.27 2.93 0.53
CA ARG A 4 19.96 3.33 0.03
C ARG A 4 19.27 4.18 1.08
N ASP A 5 18.79 5.35 0.66
CA ASP A 5 18.18 6.33 1.54
C ASP A 5 16.78 5.84 1.98
N ASP A 6 16.62 5.66 3.29
CA ASP A 6 15.34 5.37 3.94
C ASP A 6 14.78 6.66 4.57
N ASP A 7 13.61 7.10 4.12
CA ASP A 7 12.97 8.34 4.55
C ASP A 7 11.76 8.05 5.46
N PHE A 8 11.92 8.37 6.75
CA PHE A 8 10.86 8.25 7.76
C PHE A 8 10.35 9.64 8.18
N ILE A 9 9.15 9.99 7.74
CA ILE A 9 8.49 11.26 8.10
C ILE A 9 7.14 10.92 8.73
N GLU A 10 7.17 10.36 9.92
CA GLU A 10 5.98 9.88 10.65
C GLU A 10 5.50 10.89 11.70
N TYR A 11 4.21 10.82 12.04
CA TYR A 11 3.56 11.63 13.08
C TYR A 11 3.87 13.12 13.01
N SER A 12 4.01 13.62 11.79
CA SER A 12 4.22 15.03 11.49
C SER A 12 2.89 15.69 11.11
N GLN A 13 2.94 16.93 10.62
CA GLN A 13 1.76 17.70 10.23
C GLN A 13 1.63 17.82 8.70
N LEU A 14 2.10 16.83 7.95
CA LEU A 14 1.97 16.83 6.49
C LEU A 14 0.51 16.60 6.10
N THR A 15 -0.10 17.55 5.41
CA THR A 15 -1.45 17.40 4.84
C THR A 15 -1.42 16.87 3.40
N SER A 16 -0.25 16.88 2.78
CA SER A 16 0.02 16.32 1.45
C SER A 16 1.47 15.85 1.38
N VAL A 17 1.80 15.03 0.38
CA VAL A 17 3.19 14.58 0.14
C VAL A 17 3.92 15.66 -0.66
N PRO A 18 4.96 16.31 -0.10
CA PRO A 18 5.73 17.29 -0.85
C PRO A 18 6.46 16.63 -2.01
N SER A 19 6.45 17.26 -3.19
CA SER A 19 7.19 16.78 -4.36
C SER A 19 8.70 16.69 -4.15
N ALA A 20 9.22 17.27 -3.07
CA ALA A 20 10.62 17.08 -2.69
C ALA A 20 10.92 15.64 -2.27
N LEU A 21 9.99 14.95 -1.61
CA LEU A 21 10.21 13.59 -1.11
C LEU A 21 10.35 12.59 -2.26
N THR A 22 9.52 12.70 -3.29
CA THR A 22 9.62 11.81 -4.46
C THR A 22 10.89 12.04 -5.29
N ARG A 23 11.52 13.22 -5.18
CA ARG A 23 12.80 13.53 -5.84
C ARG A 23 14.03 13.03 -5.08
N LEU A 24 13.88 12.64 -3.81
CA LEU A 24 14.97 12.00 -3.07
C LEU A 24 15.21 10.56 -3.56
N ASP A 25 14.29 10.02 -4.37
CA ASP A 25 14.32 8.64 -4.87
C ASP A 25 14.49 7.61 -3.73
N PRO A 26 13.68 7.72 -2.65
CA PRO A 26 13.88 6.89 -1.47
C PRO A 26 13.64 5.42 -1.78
N TYR A 27 14.45 4.56 -1.17
CA TYR A 27 14.22 3.12 -1.22
C TYR A 27 13.05 2.70 -0.33
N TYR A 28 12.93 3.35 0.82
CA TYR A 28 11.86 3.19 1.79
C TYR A 28 11.25 4.55 2.11
N LEU A 29 9.93 4.71 1.99
CA LEU A 29 9.23 5.93 2.40
C LEU A 29 8.09 5.62 3.37
N ALA A 30 8.18 6.11 4.60
CA ALA A 30 7.09 6.07 5.57
C ALA A 30 6.54 7.46 5.89
N LEU A 31 5.21 7.56 5.79
CA LEU A 31 4.42 8.77 6.04
C LEU A 31 3.36 8.56 7.13
N THR A 32 3.53 7.53 7.95
CA THR A 32 2.54 7.08 8.93
C THR A 32 2.11 8.20 9.87
N GLY A 33 0.82 8.32 10.16
CA GLY A 33 0.31 9.22 11.20
C GLY A 33 0.31 10.71 10.81
N ASN A 34 0.56 11.03 9.54
CA ASN A 34 0.36 12.39 9.03
C ASN A 34 -1.11 12.61 8.62
N PRO A 35 -1.66 13.84 8.73
CA PRO A 35 -3.02 14.16 8.30
C PRO A 35 -3.15 14.29 6.76
N ILE A 36 -2.49 13.42 6.00
CA ILE A 36 -2.53 13.41 4.53
C ILE A 36 -3.91 12.99 4.05
N THR A 37 -4.52 13.81 3.19
CA THR A 37 -5.85 13.53 2.61
C THR A 37 -5.78 13.01 1.17
N GLU A 38 -4.69 13.27 0.47
CA GLU A 38 -4.48 12.88 -0.93
C GLU A 38 -3.01 12.52 -1.18
N LEU A 39 -2.77 11.62 -2.13
CA LEU A 39 -1.44 11.23 -2.57
C LEU A 39 -1.21 11.67 -4.02
N PRO A 40 -0.05 12.28 -4.33
CA PRO A 40 0.35 12.51 -5.72
C PRO A 40 0.63 11.17 -6.41
N SER A 41 0.36 11.06 -7.71
CA SER A 41 0.65 9.85 -8.49
C SER A 41 2.13 9.51 -8.50
N GLU A 42 2.98 10.53 -8.47
CA GLU A 42 4.44 10.47 -8.53
C GLU A 42 5.04 9.65 -7.39
N ILE A 43 4.34 9.47 -6.26
CA ILE A 43 4.83 8.62 -5.17
C ILE A 43 4.92 7.15 -5.59
N PHE A 44 4.10 6.70 -6.55
CA PHE A 44 4.13 5.34 -7.07
C PHE A 44 5.10 5.19 -8.26
N GLU A 45 5.71 6.28 -8.71
CA GLU A 45 6.59 6.35 -9.88
C GLU A 45 8.08 6.51 -9.50
N VAL A 46 8.39 6.51 -8.20
CA VAL A 46 9.75 6.57 -7.67
C VAL A 46 10.53 5.32 -8.08
N THR A 47 11.60 5.48 -8.85
CA THR A 47 12.22 4.40 -9.62
C THR A 47 12.79 3.32 -8.71
N ASP A 48 13.48 3.74 -7.64
CA ASP A 48 14.23 2.85 -6.76
C ASP A 48 13.48 2.45 -5.48
N MET A 49 12.24 2.93 -5.29
CA MET A 49 11.46 2.64 -4.08
C MET A 49 10.96 1.19 -4.05
N LEU A 50 11.28 0.46 -2.99
CA LEU A 50 10.77 -0.90 -2.74
C LEU A 50 9.56 -0.91 -1.81
N TYR A 51 9.52 -0.01 -0.84
CA TYR A 51 8.53 0.01 0.24
C TYR A 51 7.87 1.39 0.38
N LEU A 52 6.53 1.41 0.47
CA LEU A 52 5.75 2.61 0.75
C LEU A 52 4.81 2.40 1.94
N GLY A 53 4.97 3.18 3.00
CA GLY A 53 4.10 3.21 4.18
C GLY A 53 3.27 4.49 4.26
N ILE A 54 1.95 4.37 4.26
CA ILE A 54 0.98 5.47 4.30
C ILE A 54 -0.11 5.25 5.37
N GLY A 55 0.24 4.55 6.45
CA GLY A 55 -0.69 4.15 7.50
C GLY A 55 -1.19 5.29 8.37
N SER A 56 -2.36 5.13 8.98
CA SER A 56 -2.96 6.13 9.90
C SER A 56 -3.03 7.54 9.29
N THR A 57 -3.34 7.63 7.99
CA THR A 57 -3.59 8.87 7.26
C THR A 57 -5.09 9.04 6.98
N LEU A 58 -5.50 10.17 6.40
CA LEU A 58 -6.90 10.49 6.11
C LEU A 58 -7.31 10.17 4.65
N ILE A 59 -6.49 9.41 3.93
CA ILE A 59 -6.76 9.07 2.53
C ILE A 59 -7.97 8.13 2.43
N SER A 60 -8.80 8.37 1.42
CA SER A 60 -9.96 7.53 1.08
C SER A 60 -9.80 6.81 -0.26
N GLU A 61 -8.84 7.23 -1.08
CA GLU A 61 -8.52 6.64 -2.36
C GLU A 61 -7.03 6.83 -2.69
N LEU A 62 -6.51 5.95 -3.54
CA LEU A 62 -5.23 6.17 -4.21
C LEU A 62 -5.43 7.06 -5.45
N PRO A 63 -4.36 7.69 -5.99
CA PRO A 63 -4.47 8.46 -7.22
C PRO A 63 -5.01 7.61 -8.36
N GLN A 64 -5.94 8.16 -9.14
CA GLN A 64 -6.59 7.45 -10.23
C GLN A 64 -5.60 7.06 -11.36
N ASN A 65 -4.65 7.94 -11.63
CA ASN A 65 -3.74 7.81 -12.76
C ASN A 65 -2.30 7.66 -12.24
N VAL A 66 -1.76 6.45 -12.32
CA VAL A 66 -0.32 6.18 -12.16
C VAL A 66 0.17 5.70 -13.53
N THR A 67 1.01 6.49 -14.18
CA THR A 67 1.39 6.25 -15.59
C THR A 67 2.62 5.37 -15.68
N ASN A 68 3.55 5.52 -14.75
CA ASN A 68 4.81 4.79 -14.73
C ASN A 68 5.06 4.11 -13.38
N LEU A 69 4.19 3.14 -13.03
CA LEU A 69 4.35 2.38 -11.79
C LEU A 69 5.74 1.77 -11.69
N SER A 70 6.48 2.17 -10.67
CA SER A 70 7.85 1.73 -10.42
C SER A 70 7.98 0.22 -10.53
N PRO A 71 8.95 -0.31 -11.28
CA PRO A 71 9.17 -1.75 -11.40
C PRO A 71 9.68 -2.37 -10.10
N LEU A 72 10.22 -1.55 -9.18
CA LEU A 72 10.79 -2.01 -7.93
C LEU A 72 9.79 -1.96 -6.77
N LEU A 73 8.79 -1.07 -6.81
CA LEU A 73 7.78 -0.99 -5.76
C LEU A 73 7.08 -2.34 -5.58
N SER A 74 7.22 -2.92 -4.38
CA SER A 74 6.80 -4.29 -4.10
C SER A 74 5.89 -4.43 -2.90
N TYR A 75 6.00 -3.51 -1.94
CA TYR A 75 5.25 -3.57 -0.69
C TYR A 75 4.62 -2.21 -0.40
N ILE A 76 3.30 -2.20 -0.26
CA ILE A 76 2.53 -0.99 0.07
C ILE A 76 1.73 -1.24 1.34
N TYR A 77 1.99 -0.44 2.36
CA TYR A 77 1.33 -0.49 3.66
C TYR A 77 0.35 0.67 3.74
N ILE A 78 -0.95 0.37 3.75
CA ILE A 78 -2.05 1.34 3.78
C ILE A 78 -2.99 1.04 4.96
N THR A 79 -2.39 0.90 6.14
CA THR A 79 -3.11 0.49 7.35
C THR A 79 -3.89 1.64 7.98
N ASN A 80 -5.01 1.34 8.63
CA ASN A 80 -5.85 2.34 9.32
C ASN A 80 -6.21 3.56 8.46
N THR A 81 -6.62 3.32 7.21
CA THR A 81 -7.08 4.35 6.26
C THR A 81 -8.54 4.12 5.86
N ASN A 82 -9.13 5.01 5.08
CA ASN A 82 -10.50 4.84 4.57
C ASN A 82 -10.55 4.27 3.15
N ILE A 83 -9.47 3.66 2.66
CA ILE A 83 -9.45 3.01 1.35
C ILE A 83 -10.46 1.88 1.31
N SER A 84 -11.31 1.88 0.29
CA SER A 84 -12.39 0.90 0.09
C SER A 84 -12.43 0.33 -1.33
N PHE A 85 -11.62 0.85 -2.25
CA PHE A 85 -11.51 0.39 -3.62
C PHE A 85 -10.14 0.70 -4.20
N PHE A 86 -9.83 0.12 -5.36
CA PHE A 86 -8.58 0.35 -6.07
C PHE A 86 -8.79 0.67 -7.55
N TRP A 87 -7.88 1.46 -8.11
CA TRP A 87 -7.81 1.79 -9.53
C TRP A 87 -7.02 0.73 -10.32
N PRO A 88 -7.18 0.64 -11.66
CA PRO A 88 -6.66 -0.49 -12.45
C PRO A 88 -5.14 -0.63 -12.45
N TRP A 89 -4.40 0.45 -12.24
CA TRP A 89 -2.94 0.39 -12.21
C TRP A 89 -2.40 -0.53 -11.09
N ILE A 90 -3.17 -0.78 -10.03
CA ILE A 90 -2.76 -1.70 -8.95
C ILE A 90 -2.67 -3.14 -9.45
N ASP A 91 -3.43 -3.52 -10.48
CA ASP A 91 -3.44 -4.89 -11.00
C ASP A 91 -2.04 -5.27 -11.51
N LEU A 92 -1.30 -4.32 -12.04
CA LEU A 92 0.09 -4.50 -12.45
C LEU A 92 1.01 -4.86 -11.27
N LEU A 93 0.74 -4.33 -10.06
CA LEU A 93 1.45 -4.73 -8.85
C LEU A 93 1.11 -6.18 -8.47
N VAL A 94 -0.17 -6.54 -8.55
CA VAL A 94 -0.67 -7.89 -8.26
C VAL A 94 -0.02 -8.93 -9.20
N GLU A 95 -0.02 -8.63 -10.49
CA GLU A 95 0.56 -9.49 -11.54
C GLU A 95 2.08 -9.70 -11.37
N ARG A 96 2.82 -8.64 -11.00
CA ARG A 96 4.28 -8.71 -10.79
C ARG A 96 4.68 -9.56 -9.59
N LYS A 97 3.78 -9.77 -8.63
CA LYS A 97 4.10 -10.35 -7.31
C LYS A 97 3.32 -11.62 -7.00
N LEU A 98 2.89 -12.36 -8.02
CA LEU A 98 2.19 -13.64 -7.84
C LEU A 98 2.98 -14.68 -7.01
N ASP A 99 4.32 -14.59 -7.00
CA ASP A 99 5.19 -15.50 -6.21
C ASP A 99 5.54 -14.96 -4.82
N SER A 100 5.19 -13.70 -4.51
CA SER A 100 5.46 -13.05 -3.22
C SER A 100 4.16 -12.89 -2.45
N SER A 101 4.08 -13.50 -1.26
CA SER A 101 2.90 -13.32 -0.41
C SER A 101 2.85 -11.91 0.17
N TYR A 102 1.67 -11.30 0.13
CA TYR A 102 1.30 -10.07 0.84
C TYR A 102 2.01 -8.78 0.40
N SER A 103 1.87 -8.39 -0.87
CA SER A 103 2.34 -7.09 -1.37
C SER A 103 1.53 -5.89 -0.86
N LEU A 104 0.28 -6.09 -0.44
CA LEU A 104 -0.60 -5.02 0.05
C LEU A 104 -1.02 -5.30 1.50
N LEU A 105 -0.61 -4.42 2.41
CA LEU A 105 -0.94 -4.53 3.82
C LEU A 105 -1.97 -3.45 4.16
N LEU A 106 -3.22 -3.86 4.34
CA LEU A 106 -4.38 -2.98 4.37
C LEU A 106 -5.14 -3.05 5.70
N GLY A 107 -4.52 -3.61 6.75
CA GLY A 107 -5.16 -3.81 8.05
C GLY A 107 -5.82 -2.53 8.58
N GLY A 108 -7.09 -2.65 9.01
CA GLY A 108 -7.85 -1.50 9.50
C GLY A 108 -8.44 -0.58 8.42
N SER A 109 -8.29 -0.93 7.14
CA SER A 109 -8.98 -0.23 6.04
C SER A 109 -10.44 -0.66 5.87
N SER A 110 -11.23 0.21 5.25
CA SER A 110 -12.61 -0.11 4.82
C SER A 110 -12.65 -1.28 3.82
N TYR A 111 -11.65 -1.40 2.95
CA TYR A 111 -11.49 -2.51 2.03
C TYR A 111 -11.37 -3.85 2.77
N CYS A 112 -10.52 -3.92 3.80
CA CYS A 112 -10.36 -5.12 4.61
C CYS A 112 -11.63 -5.50 5.37
N ALA A 113 -12.38 -4.51 5.87
CA ALA A 113 -13.67 -4.76 6.52
C ALA A 113 -14.71 -5.36 5.55
N ASP A 114 -14.67 -4.97 4.27
CA ASP A 114 -15.52 -5.56 3.24
C ASP A 114 -15.02 -6.93 2.79
N LEU A 115 -13.71 -7.09 2.62
CA LEU A 115 -13.10 -8.37 2.26
C LEU A 115 -13.42 -9.45 3.29
N GLU A 116 -13.41 -9.14 4.59
CA GLU A 116 -13.82 -10.07 5.65
C GLU A 116 -15.29 -10.51 5.48
N LYS A 117 -16.19 -9.60 5.12
CA LYS A 117 -17.61 -9.95 4.89
C LYS A 117 -17.78 -10.81 3.65
N VAL A 118 -17.10 -10.47 2.54
CA VAL A 118 -17.15 -11.21 1.28
C VAL A 118 -16.62 -12.62 1.49
N THR A 119 -15.43 -12.73 2.07
CA THR A 119 -14.80 -14.03 2.35
C THR A 119 -15.57 -14.83 3.40
N GLY A 120 -16.16 -14.18 4.41
CA GLY A 120 -17.01 -14.82 5.40
C GLY A 120 -18.40 -15.22 4.89
N GLY A 121 -18.74 -14.97 3.62
CA GLY A 121 -20.05 -15.26 3.04
C GLY A 121 -21.19 -14.39 3.59
N LYS A 122 -20.86 -13.29 4.28
CA LYS A 122 -21.82 -12.31 4.83
C LYS A 122 -22.22 -11.26 3.79
N ALA A 123 -21.44 -11.12 2.72
CA ALA A 123 -21.71 -10.25 1.57
C ALA A 123 -21.27 -10.93 0.27
N ASN A 124 -21.88 -10.56 -0.85
CA ASN A 124 -21.51 -11.07 -2.18
C ASN A 124 -20.73 -10.03 -3.01
N SER A 125 -20.49 -8.84 -2.47
CA SER A 125 -19.75 -7.75 -3.11
C SER A 125 -19.14 -6.83 -2.07
N PHE A 126 -18.16 -6.03 -2.49
CA PHE A 126 -17.67 -4.88 -1.72
C PHE A 126 -18.80 -3.84 -1.54
N SER A 127 -18.69 -2.97 -0.53
CA SER A 127 -19.74 -1.98 -0.20
C SER A 127 -19.78 -0.80 -1.18
N VAL A 128 -18.67 -0.55 -1.90
CA VAL A 128 -18.58 0.49 -2.95
C VAL A 128 -19.38 0.06 -4.18
N LEU A 129 -20.03 1.01 -4.86
CA LEU A 129 -20.75 0.74 -6.11
C LEU A 129 -19.79 0.18 -7.16
N PRO A 130 -20.10 -0.97 -7.80
CA PRO A 130 -19.26 -1.54 -8.84
C PRO A 130 -19.02 -0.56 -9.99
N SER A 131 -17.79 -0.50 -10.49
CA SER A 131 -17.39 0.35 -11.60
C SER A 131 -16.43 -0.41 -12.52
N PRO A 132 -16.58 -0.32 -13.86
CA PRO A 132 -15.63 -0.92 -14.79
C PRO A 132 -14.26 -0.23 -14.77
N ASN A 133 -14.16 0.93 -14.11
CA ASN A 133 -12.92 1.70 -13.99
C ASN A 133 -12.11 1.33 -12.74
N TYR A 134 -12.54 0.33 -11.97
CA TYR A 134 -11.77 -0.17 -10.83
C TYR A 134 -10.87 -1.35 -11.22
N SER A 135 -9.94 -1.68 -10.33
CA SER A 135 -9.10 -2.87 -10.41
C SER A 135 -9.93 -4.12 -10.70
N ALA A 136 -9.59 -4.81 -11.79
CA ALA A 136 -10.27 -6.02 -12.19
C ALA A 136 -9.95 -7.19 -11.25
N THR A 137 -8.83 -7.10 -10.52
CA THR A 137 -8.41 -8.12 -9.57
C THR A 137 -8.90 -7.81 -8.16
N LEU A 138 -8.55 -6.66 -7.60
CA LEU A 138 -8.88 -6.35 -6.20
C LEU A 138 -10.35 -5.99 -6.00
N MET A 139 -11.09 -5.65 -7.05
CA MET A 139 -12.54 -5.40 -6.95
C MET A 139 -13.42 -6.52 -7.52
N ASP A 140 -12.86 -7.68 -7.86
CA ASP A 140 -13.64 -8.87 -8.24
C ASP A 140 -13.88 -9.78 -7.02
N PRO A 141 -15.10 -9.82 -6.45
CA PRO A 141 -15.43 -10.66 -5.30
C PRO A 141 -15.66 -12.13 -5.67
N SER A 142 -15.45 -12.54 -6.92
CA SER A 142 -15.70 -13.91 -7.36
C SER A 142 -14.88 -14.95 -6.60
N GLU A 143 -15.46 -16.11 -6.34
CA GLU A 143 -14.76 -17.23 -5.69
C GLU A 143 -13.53 -17.70 -6.50
N ALA A 144 -13.55 -17.51 -7.82
CA ALA A 144 -12.40 -17.82 -8.69
C ALA A 144 -11.21 -16.88 -8.43
N ASN A 145 -11.46 -15.62 -8.10
CA ASN A 145 -10.44 -14.60 -7.88
C ASN A 145 -10.01 -14.47 -6.40
N ARG A 146 -10.82 -14.99 -5.48
CA ARG A 146 -10.60 -14.94 -4.03
C ARG A 146 -9.20 -15.38 -3.57
N GLY A 147 -8.63 -16.42 -4.20
CA GLY A 147 -7.29 -16.89 -3.90
C GLY A 147 -6.20 -15.86 -4.21
N VAL A 148 -6.36 -15.10 -5.30
CA VAL A 148 -5.44 -14.02 -5.69
C VAL A 148 -5.52 -12.89 -4.68
N ILE A 149 -6.73 -12.41 -4.35
CA ILE A 149 -6.90 -11.34 -3.35
C ILE A 149 -6.28 -11.73 -2.01
N LEU A 150 -6.55 -12.93 -1.51
CA LEU A 150 -6.02 -13.39 -0.22
C LEU A 150 -4.51 -13.68 -0.23
N HIS A 151 -3.89 -13.85 -1.41
CA HIS A 151 -2.45 -13.95 -1.55
C HIS A 151 -1.79 -12.56 -1.58
N THR A 152 -2.44 -11.58 -2.19
CA THR A 152 -1.92 -10.21 -2.34
C THR A 152 -2.16 -9.34 -1.11
N VAL A 153 -3.35 -9.44 -0.50
CA VAL A 153 -3.81 -8.54 0.56
C VAL A 153 -3.68 -9.20 1.92
N ASN A 154 -3.00 -8.53 2.83
CA ASN A 154 -2.99 -8.86 4.25
C ASN A 154 -3.80 -7.80 5.04
N CYS A 155 -4.79 -8.27 5.80
CA CYS A 155 -5.67 -7.43 6.60
C CYS A 155 -5.35 -7.41 8.09
N GLU A 156 -4.23 -8.02 8.52
CA GLU A 156 -3.81 -8.03 9.91
C GLU A 156 -3.36 -6.64 10.37
N LEU A 157 -3.81 -6.25 11.57
CA LEU A 157 -3.50 -4.94 12.17
C LEU A 157 -2.06 -4.83 12.69
N GLN A 158 -1.33 -5.94 12.78
CA GLN A 158 0.03 -5.97 13.35
C GLN A 158 1.05 -5.15 12.55
N TYR A 159 0.74 -4.87 11.28
CA TYR A 159 1.56 -4.06 10.38
C TYR A 159 1.22 -2.57 10.41
N GLY A 160 0.36 -2.13 11.35
CA GLY A 160 0.00 -0.72 11.55
C GLY A 160 0.96 0.07 12.44
N ALA A 161 2.02 -0.55 12.96
CA ALA A 161 3.07 0.10 13.73
C ALA A 161 4.05 0.84 12.79
N PRO A 162 4.79 1.85 13.30
CA PRO A 162 5.93 2.41 12.57
C PRO A 162 6.84 1.27 12.15
N PHE A 163 6.98 1.08 10.84
CA PHE A 163 7.81 0.01 10.29
C PHE A 163 9.25 0.51 10.36
N TYR A 164 9.92 0.21 11.46
CA TYR A 164 11.37 0.24 11.52
C TYR A 164 11.87 -1.11 11.04
N PRO A 165 12.59 -1.20 9.91
CA PRO A 165 13.19 -2.45 9.46
C PRO A 165 14.41 -2.76 10.32
N ILE A 166 14.18 -3.11 11.60
CA ILE A 166 15.22 -3.38 12.60
C ILE A 166 16.21 -4.42 12.08
N GLU A 167 15.75 -5.46 11.38
CA GLU A 167 16.64 -6.49 10.81
C GLU A 167 17.57 -5.94 9.71
N PHE A 168 17.10 -4.99 8.91
CA PHE A 168 17.92 -4.32 7.88
C PHE A 168 18.92 -3.36 8.55
N GLU A 169 18.47 -2.53 9.49
CA GLU A 169 19.35 -1.65 10.26
C GLU A 169 20.38 -2.42 11.08
N ASP A 170 20.01 -3.54 11.71
CA ASP A 170 20.93 -4.40 12.48
C ASP A 170 21.98 -5.04 11.56
N SER A 171 21.60 -5.42 10.34
CA SER A 171 22.52 -5.97 9.34
C SER A 171 23.51 -4.92 8.80
N ASN A 172 23.09 -3.65 8.73
CA ASN A 172 23.88 -2.53 8.22
C ASN A 172 24.71 -1.83 9.31
N SER A 173 24.22 -1.79 10.54
CA SER A 173 24.85 -1.09 11.67
C SER A 173 25.98 -1.87 12.32
N ALA A 174 26.18 -3.14 11.96
CA ALA A 174 27.27 -3.99 12.43
C ALA A 174 27.63 -3.76 13.92
N LEU A 175 26.65 -3.86 14.81
CA LEU A 175 26.92 -4.03 16.24
C LEU A 175 27.39 -5.47 16.46
N LYS A 176 28.70 -5.67 16.34
CA LYS A 176 29.40 -6.80 16.98
C LYS A 176 29.88 -6.40 18.36
#